data_AF-A0A2S8ZKP1-F1
#
_entry.id   AF-A0A2S8ZKP1-F1
#
_cell.length_a   1.000
_cell.length_b   1.000
_cell.length_c   1.000
_cell.angle_alpha   90.00
_cell.angle_beta   90.00
_cell.angle_gamma   90.00
#
_symmetry.space_group_name_H-M   'P 1'
#
loop_
_entity.id
_entity.type
_entity.pdbx_description
1 polymer ?
#
loop_
_entity_poly.entity_id
_entity_poly.type
_entity_poly.pdbx_seq_one_letter_code
_entity_poly.pdbx_strand_id
1 'polypeptide(L)'
;MAVQTLRPGDATPDGIPRRYVNGAGYVRLRWKVGIEQYVEVYEHRFVAGMPSPDLDVHHRNRVRDDNRIENLQVLTPEEHRLLHLDEDRPEFARRRAVRGGHKSRSAFEKAERAKSRRAELHNRSLRMREMYEAGASTTEVGAAFGVDASRVSVHLRRIGTTMRPFKRSNR
;
A
#
# COMPACT_ATOMS: atom_id res chain seq x y z
N MET A 1 -12.78 -34.83 18.58
CA MET A 1 -11.33 -34.92 18.26
C MET A 1 -10.55 -33.81 18.92
N ALA A 2 -9.56 -34.15 19.75
CA ALA A 2 -8.66 -33.19 20.40
C ALA A 2 -7.32 -33.14 19.65
N VAL A 3 -6.83 -31.93 19.40
CA VAL A 3 -5.54 -31.69 18.75
C VAL A 3 -4.66 -30.91 19.72
N GLN A 4 -3.50 -31.48 20.05
CA GLN A 4 -2.48 -30.84 20.89
C GLN A 4 -1.31 -30.40 20.03
N THR A 5 -0.68 -29.29 20.39
CA THR A 5 0.56 -28.84 19.74
C THR A 5 1.76 -29.43 20.49
N LEU A 6 2.66 -30.10 19.77
CA LEU A 6 3.92 -30.60 20.31
C LEU A 6 4.77 -29.43 20.79
N ARG A 7 5.21 -29.46 22.05
CA ARG A 7 6.03 -28.40 22.65
C ARG A 7 7.51 -28.77 22.65
N PRO A 8 8.41 -27.78 22.74
CA PRO A 8 9.82 -28.05 22.98
C PRO A 8 10.02 -28.90 24.25
N GLY A 9 10.79 -29.99 24.12
CA GLY A 9 11.06 -30.93 25.21
C GLY A 9 10.06 -32.10 25.32
N ASP A 10 8.91 -32.05 24.65
CA ASP A 10 8.01 -33.19 24.57
C ASP A 10 8.66 -34.33 23.76
N ALA A 11 8.40 -35.58 24.14
CA ALA A 11 8.80 -36.73 23.35
C ALA A 11 8.07 -36.71 21.99
N THR A 12 8.82 -36.91 20.91
CA THR A 12 8.22 -37.03 19.57
C THR A 12 7.40 -38.31 19.52
N PRO A 13 6.11 -38.27 19.10
CA PRO A 13 5.31 -39.48 19.00
C PRO A 13 5.89 -40.45 17.96
N ASP A 14 5.74 -41.75 18.23
CA ASP A 14 6.16 -42.79 17.30
C ASP A 14 5.35 -42.76 15.99
N GLY A 15 5.96 -43.25 14.92
CA GLY A 15 5.33 -43.40 13.61
C GLY A 15 5.51 -42.20 12.68
N ILE A 16 5.05 -42.39 11.44
CA ILE A 16 5.21 -41.39 10.37
C ILE A 16 4.08 -40.36 10.47
N PRO A 17 4.37 -39.05 10.64
CA PRO A 17 3.35 -38.02 10.66
C PRO A 17 2.69 -37.87 9.29
N ARG A 18 1.41 -37.49 9.29
CA ARG A 18 0.78 -36.91 8.11
C ARG A 18 1.28 -35.49 7.90
N ARG A 19 1.68 -35.18 6.67
CA ARG A 19 2.13 -33.84 6.24
C ARG A 19 1.00 -33.13 5.49
N TYR A 20 0.77 -31.84 5.79
CA TYR A 20 -0.19 -31.00 5.05
C TYR A 20 0.17 -29.51 5.15
N VAL A 21 -0.32 -28.71 4.21
CA VAL A 21 -0.13 -27.25 4.19
C VAL A 21 -1.36 -26.58 4.81
N ASN A 22 -1.16 -25.62 5.72
CA ASN A 22 -2.25 -24.86 6.32
C ASN A 22 -2.67 -23.65 5.45
N GLY A 23 -3.73 -22.94 5.85
CA GLY A 23 -4.19 -21.73 5.12
C GLY A 23 -3.19 -20.57 5.08
N ALA A 24 -2.15 -20.61 5.92
CA ALA A 24 -1.05 -19.65 5.91
C ALA A 24 0.16 -20.12 5.08
N GLY A 25 0.07 -21.25 4.38
CA GLY A 25 1.13 -21.77 3.52
C GLY A 25 2.26 -22.48 4.28
N TYR A 26 2.14 -22.70 5.59
CA TYR A 26 3.12 -23.46 6.36
C TYR A 26 2.80 -24.94 6.36
N VAL A 27 3.84 -25.76 6.29
CA VAL A 27 3.71 -27.21 6.43
C VAL A 27 3.57 -27.60 7.90
N ARG A 28 2.61 -28.49 8.17
CA ARG A 28 2.27 -29.07 9.46
C ARG A 28 2.46 -30.59 9.42
N LEU A 29 3.04 -31.12 10.49
CA LEU A 29 3.15 -32.55 10.75
C LEU A 29 2.09 -32.92 11.80
N ARG A 30 1.35 -34.01 11.58
CA ARG A 30 0.29 -34.51 12.48
C ARG A 30 0.45 -36.00 12.74
N TRP A 31 0.61 -36.37 14.00
CA TRP A 31 0.62 -37.76 14.48
C TRP A 31 -0.74 -38.12 15.09
N LYS A 32 -1.16 -39.36 14.90
CA LYS A 32 -2.30 -39.94 15.61
C LYS A 32 -1.76 -40.70 16.82
N VAL A 33 -2.04 -40.22 18.03
CA VAL A 33 -1.47 -40.77 19.28
C VAL A 33 -2.50 -41.57 20.10
N GLY A 34 -3.76 -41.58 19.68
CA GLY A 34 -4.84 -42.33 20.30
C GLY A 34 -6.03 -42.49 19.36
N ILE A 35 -7.17 -42.95 19.88
CA ILE A 35 -8.38 -43.20 19.07
C ILE A 35 -8.83 -41.92 18.35
N GLU A 36 -8.86 -40.79 19.06
CA GLU A 36 -9.25 -39.47 18.54
C GLU A 36 -8.33 -38.31 19.00
N GLN A 37 -7.08 -38.63 19.28
CA GLN A 37 -6.08 -37.67 19.76
C GLN A 37 -4.98 -37.50 18.73
N TYR A 38 -4.69 -36.24 18.40
CA TYR A 38 -3.63 -35.87 17.48
C TYR A 38 -2.65 -34.93 18.14
N VAL A 39 -1.39 -35.06 17.76
CA VAL A 39 -0.31 -34.12 18.10
C VAL A 39 0.17 -33.48 16.81
N GLU A 40 0.38 -32.16 16.83
CA GLU A 40 0.81 -31.40 15.65
C GLU A 40 1.98 -30.48 15.94
N VAL A 41 2.78 -30.22 14.90
CA VAL A 41 3.84 -29.21 14.95
C VAL A 41 4.06 -28.59 13.58
N TYR A 42 4.57 -27.36 13.55
CA TYR A 42 5.09 -26.79 12.31
C TYR A 42 6.37 -27.52 11.89
N GLU A 43 6.45 -27.95 10.63
CA GLU A 43 7.60 -28.71 10.12
C GLU A 43 8.89 -27.89 10.24
N HIS A 44 8.88 -26.59 9.93
CA HIS A 44 10.07 -25.74 10.10
C HIS A 44 10.57 -25.68 11.55
N ARG A 45 9.68 -25.68 12.55
CA ARG A 45 10.11 -25.69 13.96
C ARG A 45 10.68 -27.06 14.33
N PHE A 46 10.06 -28.13 13.84
CA PHE A 46 10.53 -29.49 14.07
C PHE A 46 11.93 -29.71 13.48
N VAL A 47 12.15 -29.34 12.21
CA VAL A 47 13.44 -29.45 11.54
C VAL A 47 14.50 -28.56 12.20
N ALA A 48 14.13 -27.36 12.66
CA ALA A 48 15.03 -26.47 13.40
C ALA A 48 15.35 -26.92 14.84
N GLY A 49 14.96 -28.13 15.24
CA GLY A 49 15.27 -28.68 16.57
C GLY A 49 14.36 -28.18 17.69
N MET A 50 13.14 -27.74 17.36
CA MET A 50 12.12 -27.28 18.31
C MET A 50 12.62 -26.19 19.25
N PRO A 51 13.02 -25.01 18.73
CA PRO A 51 13.51 -23.93 19.58
C PRO A 51 12.45 -23.44 20.56
N SER A 52 12.90 -22.74 21.61
CA SER A 52 12.04 -22.12 22.63
C SER A 52 10.86 -21.37 21.99
N PRO A 53 9.65 -21.38 22.60
CA PRO A 53 8.51 -20.62 22.08
C PRO A 53 8.77 -19.12 21.92
N ASP A 54 9.73 -18.57 22.66
CA ASP A 54 10.13 -17.16 22.58
C ASP A 54 11.03 -16.85 21.37
N LEU A 55 11.42 -17.88 20.59
CA LEU A 55 12.20 -17.74 19.37
C LEU A 55 11.33 -18.03 18.14
N ASP A 56 11.63 -17.29 17.08
CA ASP A 56 11.03 -17.45 15.76
C ASP A 56 11.95 -18.27 14.85
N VAL A 57 11.37 -19.01 13.91
CA VAL A 57 12.10 -19.70 12.86
C VAL A 57 11.77 -19.00 11.54
N HIS A 58 12.78 -18.40 10.94
CA HIS A 58 12.69 -17.62 9.73
C HIS A 58 13.15 -18.43 8.52
N HIS A 59 12.42 -18.33 7.40
CA HIS A 59 12.80 -18.91 6.10
C HIS A 59 13.61 -17.90 5.29
N ARG A 60 14.90 -18.14 5.11
CA ARG A 60 15.83 -17.23 4.43
C ARG A 60 15.42 -16.88 2.99
N ASN A 61 14.83 -17.84 2.28
CA ASN A 61 14.32 -17.62 0.91
C ASN A 61 12.86 -17.15 0.83
N ARG A 62 12.18 -16.95 1.97
CA ARG A 62 10.74 -16.59 2.09
C ARG A 62 9.76 -17.63 1.52
N VAL A 63 10.20 -18.85 1.25
CA VAL A 63 9.37 -19.96 0.77
C VAL A 63 9.00 -20.84 1.96
N ARG A 64 7.73 -20.75 2.40
CA ARG A 64 7.24 -21.31 3.68
C ARG A 64 7.17 -22.85 3.73
N ASP A 65 7.21 -23.51 2.59
CA ASP A 65 7.22 -24.96 2.44
C ASP A 65 8.62 -25.55 2.17
N ASP A 66 9.65 -24.70 1.98
CA ASP A 66 11.05 -25.12 1.91
C ASP A 66 11.67 -25.20 3.32
N ASN A 67 11.43 -26.33 3.98
CA ASN A 67 11.85 -26.56 5.37
C ASN A 67 13.22 -27.23 5.50
N ARG A 68 14.10 -27.12 4.49
CA ARG A 68 15.48 -27.61 4.59
C ARG A 68 16.26 -26.81 5.63
N ILE A 69 17.07 -27.48 6.44
CA ILE A 69 17.74 -26.85 7.61
C ILE A 69 18.62 -25.67 7.20
N GLU A 70 19.27 -25.71 6.03
CA GLU A 70 20.08 -24.61 5.50
C GLU A 70 19.28 -23.33 5.18
N ASN A 71 17.97 -23.46 4.96
CA ASN A 71 17.04 -22.37 4.67
C ASN A 71 16.37 -21.80 5.94
N LEU A 72 16.57 -22.44 7.09
CA LEU A 72 15.96 -22.04 8.35
C LEU A 72 16.97 -21.28 9.23
N GLN A 73 16.49 -20.25 9.89
CA GLN A 73 17.27 -19.49 10.86
C GLN A 73 16.44 -19.23 12.10
N VAL A 74 16.94 -19.64 13.27
CA VAL A 74 16.29 -19.34 14.55
C VAL A 74 16.73 -17.95 14.99
N LEU A 75 15.78 -17.08 15.28
CA LEU A 75 15.99 -15.69 15.64
C LEU A 75 15.13 -15.31 16.85
N THR A 76 15.55 -14.30 17.59
CA THR A 76 14.64 -13.62 18.51
C THR A 76 13.55 -12.86 17.74
N PRO A 77 12.39 -12.56 18.35
CA PRO A 77 11.34 -11.79 17.69
C PRO A 77 11.82 -10.40 17.25
N GLU A 78 12.77 -9.81 17.98
CA GLU A 78 13.39 -8.54 17.62
C GLU A 78 14.29 -8.66 16.38
N GLU A 79 15.18 -9.64 16.33
CA GLU A 79 16.03 -9.89 15.16
C GLU A 79 15.19 -10.23 13.93
N HIS A 80 14.16 -11.05 14.09
CA HIS A 80 13.24 -11.41 13.02
C HIS A 80 12.51 -10.19 12.45
N ARG A 81 12.05 -9.28 13.32
CA ARG A 81 11.46 -7.99 12.92
C ARG A 81 12.46 -7.11 12.19
N LEU A 82 13.69 -6.99 12.70
CA LEU A 82 14.75 -6.19 12.08
C LEU A 82 15.12 -6.73 10.69
N LEU A 83 15.19 -8.04 10.56
CA LEU A 83 15.47 -8.70 9.29
C LEU A 83 14.38 -8.35 8.26
N HIS A 84 13.10 -8.47 8.61
CA HIS A 84 11.98 -8.07 7.74
C HIS A 84 12.02 -6.59 7.36
N LEU A 85 12.39 -5.70 8.28
CA LEU A 85 12.52 -4.28 7.98
C LEU A 85 13.60 -3.99 6.94
N ASP A 86 14.75 -4.66 7.03
CA ASP A 86 15.83 -4.50 6.06
C ASP A 86 15.46 -5.11 4.70
N GLU A 87 14.88 -6.30 4.75
CA GLU A 87 14.43 -7.09 3.61
C GLU A 87 13.33 -6.43 2.79
N ASP A 88 12.43 -5.70 3.43
CA ASP A 88 11.35 -4.98 2.76
C ASP A 88 11.76 -3.55 2.35
N ARG A 89 12.88 -3.03 2.88
CA ARG A 89 13.36 -1.66 2.61
C ARG A 89 13.49 -1.34 1.11
N PRO A 90 14.03 -2.22 0.25
CA PRO A 90 14.10 -1.95 -1.19
C PRO A 90 12.72 -1.83 -1.82
N GLU A 91 11.77 -2.68 -1.41
CA GLU A 91 10.41 -2.64 -1.93
C GLU A 91 9.67 -1.38 -1.48
N PHE A 92 9.78 -1.03 -0.20
CA PHE A 92 9.25 0.22 0.34
C PHE A 92 9.85 1.44 -0.35
N ALA A 93 11.16 1.46 -0.58
CA ALA A 93 11.84 2.54 -1.31
C ALA A 93 11.32 2.65 -2.75
N ARG A 94 11.19 1.52 -3.48
CA ARG A 94 10.61 1.49 -4.83
C ARG A 94 9.17 2.03 -4.84
N ARG A 95 8.31 1.54 -3.94
CA ARG A 95 6.91 2.01 -3.82
C ARG A 95 6.83 3.50 -3.49
N ARG A 96 7.72 4.00 -2.62
CA ARG A 96 7.79 5.42 -2.24
C ARG A 96 8.28 6.30 -3.39
N ALA A 97 9.25 5.84 -4.17
CA ALA A 97 9.75 6.53 -5.36
C ALA A 97 8.65 6.70 -6.41
N VAL A 98 7.92 5.62 -6.72
CA VAL A 98 6.78 5.67 -7.67
C VAL A 98 5.69 6.62 -7.19
N ARG A 99 5.38 6.62 -5.89
CA ARG A 99 4.32 7.45 -5.31
C ARG A 99 4.79 8.84 -4.89
N GLY A 100 6.01 9.29 -5.22
CA GLY A 100 6.49 10.63 -4.86
C GLY A 100 6.35 10.98 -3.36
N GLY A 101 6.47 10.00 -2.46
CA GLY A 101 6.31 10.21 -1.02
C GLY A 101 4.88 10.24 -0.47
N HIS A 102 3.86 9.95 -1.28
CA HIS A 102 2.47 9.84 -0.80
C HIS A 102 2.25 8.61 0.09
N LYS A 103 1.53 8.80 1.21
CA LYS A 103 1.27 7.77 2.26
C LYS A 103 0.52 6.54 1.75
N SER A 104 -0.29 6.68 0.70
CA SER A 104 -1.08 5.60 0.10
C SER A 104 -1.22 5.81 -1.40
N ARG A 105 -1.62 4.75 -2.12
CA ARG A 105 -1.97 4.82 -3.54
C ARG A 105 -3.13 5.79 -3.78
N SER A 106 -4.16 5.74 -2.94
CA SER A 106 -5.32 6.64 -3.03
C SER A 106 -4.94 8.10 -2.82
N ALA A 107 -3.99 8.40 -1.93
CA ALA A 107 -3.49 9.75 -1.72
C ALA A 107 -2.73 10.28 -2.94
N PHE A 108 -1.89 9.45 -3.56
CA PHE A 108 -1.20 9.76 -4.82
C PHE A 108 -2.20 10.06 -5.94
N GLU A 109 -3.17 9.17 -6.17
CA GLU A 109 -4.19 9.35 -7.22
C GLU A 109 -5.07 10.58 -6.98
N LYS A 110 -5.34 10.95 -5.72
CA LYS A 110 -6.06 12.18 -5.36
C LYS A 110 -5.22 13.42 -5.68
N ALA A 111 -3.91 13.38 -5.39
CA ALA A 111 -2.99 14.48 -5.68
C ALA A 111 -2.83 14.70 -7.19
N GLU A 112 -2.65 13.63 -7.97
CA GLU A 112 -2.57 13.71 -9.43
C GLU A 112 -3.86 14.28 -10.03
N ARG A 113 -5.04 13.81 -9.60
CA ARG A 113 -6.33 14.40 -10.03
C ARG A 113 -6.44 15.89 -9.69
N ALA A 114 -5.99 16.30 -8.50
CA ALA A 114 -5.98 17.71 -8.12
C ALA A 114 -5.03 18.54 -8.99
N LYS A 115 -3.85 18.00 -9.32
CA LYS A 115 -2.88 18.62 -10.23
C LYS A 115 -3.45 18.79 -11.63
N SER A 116 -4.03 17.73 -12.21
CA SER A 116 -4.68 17.80 -13.53
C SER A 116 -5.80 18.82 -13.57
N ARG A 117 -6.69 18.84 -12.56
CA ARG A 117 -7.76 19.86 -12.47
C ARG A 117 -7.22 21.29 -12.38
N ARG A 118 -6.13 21.52 -11.63
CA ARG A 118 -5.51 22.86 -11.57
C ARG A 118 -4.95 23.27 -12.93
N ALA A 119 -4.30 22.36 -13.64
CA ALA A 119 -3.79 22.62 -14.99
C ALA A 119 -4.94 22.91 -15.98
N GLU A 120 -6.02 22.14 -15.94
CA GLU A 120 -7.20 22.37 -16.77
C GLU A 120 -7.86 23.71 -16.49
N LEU A 121 -8.06 24.06 -15.21
CA LEU A 121 -8.59 25.37 -14.82
C LEU A 121 -7.68 26.52 -15.24
N HIS A 122 -6.36 26.33 -15.19
CA HIS A 122 -5.39 27.31 -15.67
C HIS A 122 -5.52 27.51 -17.19
N ASN A 123 -5.52 26.43 -17.97
CA ASN A 123 -5.71 26.46 -19.42
C ASN A 123 -7.05 27.10 -19.81
N ARG A 124 -8.12 26.78 -19.09
CA ARG A 124 -9.44 27.41 -19.29
C ARG A 124 -9.38 28.91 -19.03
N SER A 125 -8.65 29.35 -18.00
CA SER A 125 -8.47 30.76 -17.69
C SER A 125 -7.67 31.48 -18.78
N LEU A 126 -6.65 30.84 -19.37
CA LEU A 126 -5.90 31.39 -20.50
C LEU A 126 -6.80 31.61 -21.73
N ARG A 127 -7.66 30.65 -22.06
CA ARG A 127 -8.63 30.81 -23.17
C ARG A 127 -9.65 31.92 -22.90
N MET A 128 -10.09 32.10 -21.65
CA MET A 128 -10.93 33.24 -21.28
C MET A 128 -10.20 34.57 -21.49
N ARG A 129 -8.90 34.64 -21.18
CA ARG A 129 -8.07 35.82 -21.40
C ARG A 129 -7.95 36.14 -22.88
N GLU A 130 -7.65 35.16 -23.73
CA GLU A 130 -7.55 35.36 -25.18
C GLU A 130 -8.84 35.97 -25.75
N MET A 131 -10.00 35.42 -25.38
CA MET A 131 -11.29 35.96 -25.83
C MET A 131 -11.55 37.38 -25.30
N TYR A 132 -11.17 37.64 -24.05
CA TYR A 132 -11.27 38.97 -23.45
C TYR A 132 -10.34 39.99 -24.12
N GLU A 133 -9.09 39.62 -24.42
CA GLU A 133 -8.12 40.49 -25.07
C GLU A 133 -8.50 40.77 -26.54
N ALA A 134 -9.17 39.82 -27.20
CA ALA A 134 -9.77 40.00 -28.52
C ALA A 134 -10.98 40.96 -28.55
N GLY A 135 -11.39 41.50 -27.39
CA GLY A 135 -12.41 42.54 -27.30
C GLY A 135 -13.72 42.12 -26.63
N ALA A 136 -13.97 40.82 -26.44
CA ALA A 136 -15.20 40.33 -25.81
C ALA A 136 -15.36 40.84 -24.36
N SER A 137 -16.58 41.15 -23.95
CA SER A 137 -16.92 41.52 -22.57
C SER A 137 -16.87 40.30 -21.64
N THR A 138 -16.77 40.52 -20.33
CA THR A 138 -16.78 39.44 -19.33
C THR A 138 -18.08 38.62 -19.34
N THR A 139 -19.19 39.22 -19.77
CA THR A 139 -20.48 38.54 -19.92
C THR A 139 -20.48 37.60 -21.12
N GLU A 140 -19.94 38.02 -22.26
CA GLU A 140 -19.81 37.18 -23.45
C GLU A 140 -18.84 36.02 -23.22
N VAL A 141 -17.70 36.30 -22.56
CA VAL A 141 -16.77 35.25 -22.12
C VAL A 141 -17.47 34.31 -21.14
N GLY A 142 -18.26 34.83 -20.21
CA GLY A 142 -19.03 34.01 -19.26
C GLY A 142 -20.00 33.06 -19.95
N ALA A 143 -20.77 33.58 -20.91
CA ALA A 143 -21.69 32.79 -21.72
C ALA A 143 -20.96 31.70 -22.52
N ALA A 144 -19.84 32.02 -23.18
CA ALA A 144 -19.08 31.07 -23.98
C ALA A 144 -18.47 29.92 -23.16
N PHE A 145 -18.14 30.17 -21.89
CA PHE A 145 -17.55 29.16 -21.00
C PHE A 145 -18.55 28.60 -19.98
N GLY A 146 -19.83 28.99 -20.00
CA GLY A 146 -20.84 28.52 -19.04
C GLY A 146 -20.53 28.90 -17.58
N VAL A 147 -20.02 30.11 -17.35
CA VAL A 147 -19.72 30.64 -16.01
C VAL A 147 -20.23 32.07 -15.87
N ASP A 148 -20.50 32.51 -14.65
CA ASP A 148 -20.93 33.88 -14.40
C ASP A 148 -19.80 34.90 -14.66
N ALA A 149 -20.16 36.12 -15.07
CA ALA A 149 -19.22 37.18 -15.41
C ALA A 149 -18.30 37.59 -14.24
N SER A 150 -18.75 37.41 -12.99
CA SER A 150 -17.94 37.70 -11.80
C SER A 150 -16.83 36.66 -11.65
N ARG A 151 -17.12 35.37 -11.88
CA ARG A 151 -16.13 34.29 -11.93
C ARG A 151 -15.12 34.49 -13.04
N VAL A 152 -15.55 34.92 -14.23
CA VAL A 152 -14.62 35.28 -15.31
C VAL A 152 -13.62 36.33 -14.84
N SER A 153 -14.11 37.39 -14.19
CA SER A 153 -13.24 38.45 -13.64
C SER A 153 -12.24 37.92 -12.61
N VAL A 154 -12.65 36.97 -11.74
CA VAL A 154 -11.74 36.32 -10.79
C VAL A 154 -10.67 35.50 -11.51
N HIS A 155 -11.05 34.72 -12.53
CA HIS A 155 -10.12 33.92 -13.32
C HIS A 155 -9.08 34.78 -14.04
N LEU A 156 -9.52 35.85 -14.71
CA LEU A 156 -8.65 36.80 -15.42
C LEU A 156 -7.65 37.48 -14.47
N ARG A 157 -8.10 37.97 -13.31
CA ARG A 157 -7.20 38.57 -12.31
C ARG A 157 -6.18 37.57 -11.77
N ARG A 158 -6.60 36.32 -11.52
CA ARG A 158 -5.72 35.27 -10.99
C ARG A 158 -4.56 34.94 -11.94
N ILE A 159 -4.74 35.11 -13.25
CA ILE A 159 -3.69 34.92 -14.26
C ILE A 159 -3.02 36.23 -14.70
N GLY A 160 -3.26 37.33 -13.97
CA GLY A 160 -2.57 38.61 -14.18
C GLY A 160 -3.12 39.49 -15.30
N THR A 161 -4.33 39.23 -15.81
CA THR A 161 -4.94 40.07 -16.85
C THR A 161 -5.35 41.43 -16.30
N THR A 162 -4.95 42.51 -16.98
CA THR A 162 -5.41 43.87 -16.69
C THR A 162 -6.87 44.03 -17.13
N MET A 163 -7.74 44.37 -16.18
CA MET A 163 -9.17 44.55 -16.47
C MET A 163 -9.43 45.91 -17.11
N ARG A 164 -10.26 45.94 -18.16
CA ARG A 164 -10.76 47.16 -18.78
C ARG A 164 -11.63 47.96 -17.79
N PRO A 165 -11.59 49.31 -17.86
CA PRO A 165 -12.35 50.16 -16.97
C PRO A 165 -13.85 49.93 -17.13
N PHE A 166 -14.57 49.88 -16.01
CA PHE A 166 -16.02 49.73 -16.00
C PHE A 166 -16.68 51.01 -16.51
N LYS A 167 -17.27 50.97 -17.71
CA LYS A 167 -18.15 52.05 -18.17
C LYS A 167 -19.51 51.90 -17.48
N ARG A 168 -19.82 52.77 -16.52
CA ARG A 168 -21.20 52.94 -16.06
C ARG A 168 -22.03 53.42 -17.26
N SER A 169 -23.02 52.65 -17.68
CA SER A 169 -24.02 53.21 -18.59
C SER A 169 -24.84 54.23 -17.79
N ASN A 170 -24.82 55.49 -18.19
CA ASN A 170 -25.81 56.45 -17.71
C ASN A 170 -27.19 55.93 -18.15
N ARG A 171 -27.98 55.48 -17.17
CA ARG A 171 -29.42 55.29 -17.32
C ARG A 171 -30.10 56.56 -16.85
#